data_AF-A0A945QDW3-F1
#
_entry.id   AF-A0A945QDW3-F1
#
_cell.length_a   1.000
_cell.length_b   1.000
_cell.length_c   1.000
_cell.angle_alpha   90.00
_cell.angle_beta   90.00
_cell.angle_gamma   90.00
#
_symmetry.space_group_name_H-M   'P 1'
#
loop_
_entity.id
_entity.type
_entity.pdbx_description
1 polymer ?
#
loop_
_entity_poly.entity_id
_entity_poly.type
_entity_poly.pdbx_seq_one_letter_code
_entity_poly.pdbx_strand_id
1 'polypeptide(L)'
;MTKTEPFRRGYRIATGTGILLLITLAPLAGCSLAVGAGATAGVAASQERGLGGAIKDTTINTEIAKNWINFSPDLFVETSADVHEGRVLLTGTVSNPQVRLDAVRLAWQADGVRQMINEIQVTNEGGVADFAQDSWITGQLRAKITFDTHVLAINYSIETVNGVIYLMGIAQDPAELDRVIRYARNIKYVKNVISHVRIKGTPIPGT
;
A
#
# COMPACT_ATOMS: atom_id res chain seq x y z
N MET A 1 -25.09 -49.97 -48.57
CA MET A 1 -24.28 -51.07 -47.99
C MET A 1 -22.83 -50.73 -48.27
N THR A 2 -21.95 -50.87 -47.25
CA THR A 2 -20.48 -50.71 -47.25
C THR A 2 -19.94 -49.26 -47.37
N LYS A 3 -18.87 -48.82 -46.70
CA LYS A 3 -18.12 -49.21 -45.49
C LYS A 3 -17.17 -48.03 -45.21
N THR A 4 -17.03 -47.62 -43.96
CA THR A 4 -16.19 -46.51 -43.49
C THR A 4 -14.71 -46.91 -43.25
N GLU A 5 -13.82 -45.91 -43.41
CA GLU A 5 -12.46 -45.70 -42.84
C GLU A 5 -11.23 -46.42 -43.48
N PRO A 6 -9.98 -45.91 -43.34
CA PRO A 6 -9.48 -44.52 -43.20
C PRO A 6 -8.19 -44.20 -44.00
N PHE A 7 -7.81 -42.92 -44.18
CA PHE A 7 -6.45 -42.54 -44.59
C PHE A 7 -5.77 -41.71 -43.49
N ARG A 8 -4.81 -42.34 -42.81
CA ARG A 8 -3.97 -41.77 -41.74
C ARG A 8 -3.03 -40.70 -42.32
N ARG A 9 -3.11 -39.46 -41.81
CA ARG A 9 -2.06 -38.45 -42.01
C ARG A 9 -1.29 -38.29 -40.71
N GLY A 10 -0.05 -38.79 -40.68
CA GLY A 10 0.85 -38.66 -39.55
C GLY A 10 1.26 -37.21 -39.33
N TYR A 11 1.06 -36.69 -38.13
CA TYR A 11 1.65 -35.44 -37.68
C TYR A 11 2.98 -35.76 -37.01
N ARG A 12 4.08 -35.29 -37.63
CA ARG A 12 5.43 -35.43 -37.08
C ARG A 12 5.56 -34.45 -35.91
N ILE A 13 5.80 -34.98 -34.72
CA ILE A 13 6.04 -34.19 -33.50
C ILE A 13 7.47 -33.68 -33.58
N ALA A 14 7.64 -32.37 -33.81
CA ALA A 14 8.95 -31.72 -33.72
C ALA A 14 9.22 -31.43 -32.23
N THR A 15 10.21 -32.11 -31.68
CA THR A 15 10.74 -31.91 -30.33
C THR A 15 11.53 -30.60 -30.29
N GLY A 16 10.86 -29.51 -29.92
CA GLY A 16 11.49 -28.25 -29.54
C GLY A 16 11.49 -28.11 -28.02
N THR A 17 12.65 -28.26 -27.38
CA THR A 17 12.89 -27.95 -25.97
C THR A 17 12.79 -26.43 -25.75
N GLY A 18 11.56 -25.92 -25.69
CA GLY A 18 11.29 -24.57 -25.21
C GLY A 18 11.41 -24.56 -23.69
N ILE A 19 12.46 -23.92 -23.16
CA ILE A 19 12.51 -23.51 -21.76
C ILE A 19 11.38 -22.48 -21.58
N LEU A 20 10.25 -22.95 -21.11
CA LEU A 20 9.12 -22.12 -20.70
C LEU A 20 9.55 -21.42 -19.41
N LEU A 21 10.11 -20.22 -19.52
CA LEU A 21 10.35 -19.34 -18.39
C LEU A 21 8.97 -18.94 -17.85
N LEU A 22 8.45 -19.71 -16.89
CA LEU A 22 7.28 -19.31 -16.10
C LEU A 22 7.69 -18.03 -15.35
N ILE A 23 7.39 -16.88 -15.95
CA ILE A 23 7.24 -15.63 -15.20
C ILE A 23 6.00 -15.86 -14.35
N THR A 24 6.21 -16.35 -13.13
CA THR A 24 5.16 -16.32 -12.12
C THR A 24 4.81 -14.87 -11.92
N LEU A 25 3.65 -14.47 -12.42
CA LEU A 25 3.05 -13.18 -12.16
C LEU A 25 2.76 -13.16 -10.67
N ALA A 26 3.72 -12.71 -9.86
CA ALA A 26 3.54 -12.51 -8.44
C ALA A 26 2.36 -11.54 -8.29
N PRO A 27 1.27 -11.93 -7.60
CA PRO A 27 0.17 -11.01 -7.40
C PRO A 27 0.72 -9.82 -6.62
N LEU A 28 0.67 -8.62 -7.21
CA LEU A 28 0.90 -7.33 -6.52
C LEU A 28 -0.24 -7.01 -5.53
N ALA A 29 -0.89 -8.04 -4.96
CA ALA A 29 -1.89 -7.85 -3.94
C ALA A 29 -1.17 -7.37 -2.68
N GLY A 30 -1.45 -6.12 -2.30
CA GLY A 30 -1.05 -5.54 -1.04
C GLY A 30 -1.39 -6.47 0.12
N CYS A 31 -0.33 -7.02 0.69
CA CYS A 31 -0.11 -7.43 2.09
C CYS A 31 1.14 -8.30 2.06
N SER A 32 2.21 -7.80 2.68
CA SER A 32 3.61 -8.24 2.64
C SER A 32 3.91 -9.62 3.21
N LEU A 33 3.04 -10.62 3.02
CA LEU A 33 3.16 -11.94 3.65
C LEU A 33 3.78 -13.03 2.76
N ALA A 34 4.13 -12.74 1.51
CA ALA A 34 4.57 -13.77 0.56
C ALA A 34 6.05 -13.65 0.11
N VAL A 35 6.91 -12.99 0.88
CA VAL A 35 8.36 -13.11 0.73
C VAL A 35 8.87 -13.82 1.99
N GLY A 36 9.60 -14.94 1.83
CA GLY A 36 9.92 -15.85 2.95
C GLY A 36 10.47 -15.16 4.19
N ALA A 37 10.31 -15.80 5.36
CA ALA A 37 10.56 -15.21 6.69
C ALA A 37 11.86 -14.38 6.82
N GLY A 38 12.95 -14.79 6.15
CA GLY A 38 14.22 -14.06 6.14
C GLY A 38 14.17 -12.71 5.40
N ALA A 39 13.44 -12.61 4.29
CA ALA A 39 13.32 -11.38 3.52
C ALA A 39 12.49 -10.33 4.27
N THR A 40 11.37 -10.74 4.88
CA THR A 40 10.53 -9.86 5.71
C THR A 40 11.28 -9.35 6.94
N ALA A 41 12.05 -10.21 7.61
CA ALA A 41 12.89 -9.80 8.74
C ALA A 41 13.98 -8.80 8.32
N GLY A 42 14.62 -9.01 7.17
CA GLY A 42 15.64 -8.10 6.63
C GLY A 42 15.08 -6.71 6.26
N VAL A 43 13.90 -6.66 5.63
CA VAL A 43 13.19 -5.41 5.32
C VAL A 43 12.84 -4.66 6.61
N ALA A 44 12.23 -5.33 7.58
CA ALA A 44 11.86 -4.70 8.85
C ALA A 44 13.07 -4.20 9.66
N ALA A 45 14.20 -4.92 9.62
CA ALA A 45 15.44 -4.49 10.27
C ALA A 45 16.12 -3.29 9.59
N SER A 46 15.89 -3.11 8.28
CA SER A 46 16.45 -2.01 7.49
C SER A 46 15.63 -0.71 7.59
N GLN A 47 14.42 -0.80 8.15
CA GLN A 47 13.57 0.36 8.41
C GLN A 47 14.06 1.12 9.64
N GLU A 48 13.87 2.43 9.63
CA GLU A 48 14.27 3.30 10.74
C GLU A 48 13.53 2.96 12.03
N ARG A 49 12.26 2.52 11.94
CA ARG A 49 11.48 2.04 13.09
C ARG A 49 11.88 0.66 13.61
N GLY A 50 12.74 -0.06 12.88
CA GLY A 50 13.25 -1.40 13.22
C GLY A 50 12.18 -2.49 13.31
N LEU A 51 12.63 -3.71 13.63
CA LEU A 51 11.76 -4.90 13.72
C LEU A 51 10.74 -4.81 14.86
N GLY A 52 11.15 -4.34 16.04
CA GLY A 52 10.25 -4.21 17.19
C GLY A 52 9.14 -3.18 16.95
N GLY A 53 9.45 -2.07 16.28
CA GLY A 53 8.45 -1.09 15.83
C GLY A 53 7.53 -1.70 14.78
N ALA A 54 8.07 -2.42 13.80
CA ALA A 54 7.29 -3.11 12.76
C ALA A 54 6.22 -4.04 13.33
N ILE A 55 6.60 -4.85 14.32
CA ILE A 55 5.71 -5.81 14.96
C ILE A 55 4.60 -5.08 15.71
N LYS A 56 4.93 -4.03 16.48
CA LYS A 56 3.95 -3.21 17.19
C LYS A 56 2.94 -2.57 16.22
N ASP A 57 3.43 -1.95 15.16
CA ASP A 57 2.58 -1.32 14.14
C ASP A 57 1.67 -2.34 13.44
N THR A 58 2.18 -3.56 13.20
CA THR A 58 1.37 -4.67 12.64
C THR A 58 0.27 -5.12 13.60
N THR A 59 0.55 -5.17 14.90
CA THR A 59 -0.46 -5.47 15.93
C THR A 59 -1.56 -4.41 15.95
N ILE A 60 -1.19 -3.12 15.95
CA ILE A 60 -2.14 -2.00 15.90
C ILE A 60 -3.02 -2.11 14.65
N ASN A 61 -2.42 -2.29 13.47
CA ASN A 61 -3.16 -2.48 12.21
C ASN A 61 -4.15 -3.64 12.28
N THR A 62 -3.74 -4.76 12.88
CA THR A 62 -4.59 -5.95 13.03
C THR A 62 -5.78 -5.67 13.94
N GLU A 63 -5.58 -4.94 15.04
CA GLU A 63 -6.65 -4.56 15.95
C GLU A 63 -7.63 -3.58 15.29
N ILE A 64 -7.13 -2.57 14.56
CA ILE A 64 -7.98 -1.64 13.81
C ILE A 64 -8.82 -2.39 12.78
N ALA A 65 -8.20 -3.25 11.97
CA ALA A 65 -8.89 -4.05 10.97
C ALA A 65 -9.97 -4.94 11.62
N LYS A 66 -9.65 -5.59 12.74
CA LYS A 66 -10.61 -6.40 13.51
C LYS A 66 -11.79 -5.55 13.99
N ASN A 67 -11.54 -4.37 14.55
CA ASN A 67 -12.59 -3.48 15.05
C ASN A 67 -13.52 -3.01 13.93
N TRP A 68 -12.95 -2.68 12.76
CA TRP A 68 -13.73 -2.27 11.59
C TRP A 68 -14.55 -3.41 11.01
N ILE A 69 -13.95 -4.58 10.76
CA ILE A 69 -14.63 -5.76 10.22
C ILE A 69 -15.79 -6.21 11.13
N ASN A 70 -15.59 -6.19 12.46
CA ASN A 70 -16.63 -6.57 13.41
C ASN A 70 -17.79 -5.56 13.46
N PHE A 71 -17.53 -4.29 13.15
CA PHE A 71 -18.56 -3.25 13.12
C PHE A 71 -19.33 -3.23 11.80
N SER A 72 -18.61 -3.19 10.67
CA SER A 72 -19.17 -3.29 9.33
C SER A 72 -18.08 -3.72 8.33
N PRO A 73 -18.27 -4.80 7.56
CA PRO A 73 -17.36 -5.18 6.49
C PRO A 73 -17.14 -4.06 5.46
N ASP A 74 -18.15 -3.24 5.18
CA ASP A 74 -18.08 -2.16 4.19
C ASP A 74 -17.06 -1.08 4.62
N LEU A 75 -16.96 -0.82 5.93
CA LEU A 75 -16.00 0.15 6.46
C LEU A 75 -14.56 -0.27 6.13
N PHE A 76 -14.25 -1.57 6.21
CA PHE A 76 -12.92 -2.10 5.87
C PHE A 76 -12.63 -2.06 4.36
N VAL A 77 -13.65 -2.06 3.51
CA VAL A 77 -13.49 -2.00 2.05
C VAL A 77 -13.33 -0.56 1.56
N GLU A 78 -14.08 0.37 2.15
CA GLU A 78 -14.11 1.78 1.74
C GLU A 78 -12.97 2.62 2.34
N THR A 79 -12.36 2.15 3.42
CA THR A 79 -11.31 2.87 4.15
C THR A 79 -10.05 2.03 4.34
N SER A 80 -8.91 2.70 4.42
CA SER A 80 -7.60 2.11 4.67
C SER A 80 -6.98 2.71 5.92
N ALA A 81 -6.25 1.88 6.66
CA ALA A 81 -5.42 2.30 7.79
C ALA A 81 -3.98 1.88 7.53
N ASP A 82 -3.06 2.85 7.54
CA ASP A 82 -1.62 2.60 7.60
C ASP A 82 -1.10 3.04 8.96
N VAL A 83 -0.18 2.26 9.55
CA VAL A 83 0.38 2.52 10.88
C VAL A 83 1.89 2.60 10.78
N HIS A 84 2.43 3.70 11.31
CA HIS A 84 3.87 3.92 11.42
C HIS A 84 4.22 4.55 12.77
N GLU A 85 4.94 3.81 13.61
CA GLU A 85 5.31 4.21 14.98
C GLU A 85 4.13 4.59 15.87
N GLY A 86 3.04 3.82 15.78
CA GLY A 86 1.77 4.10 16.46
C GLY A 86 1.02 5.33 15.93
N ARG A 87 1.51 6.00 14.88
CA ARG A 87 0.76 7.02 14.15
C ARG A 87 -0.04 6.33 13.07
N VAL A 88 -1.33 6.65 13.00
CA VAL A 88 -2.26 5.95 12.13
C VAL A 88 -2.83 6.93 11.13
N LEU A 89 -2.59 6.65 9.84
CA LEU A 89 -3.14 7.37 8.72
C LEU A 89 -4.38 6.64 8.21
N LEU A 90 -5.53 7.30 8.34
CA LEU A 90 -6.79 6.82 7.79
C LEU A 90 -7.05 7.53 6.46
N THR A 91 -7.23 6.75 5.39
CA THR A 91 -7.56 7.24 4.05
C THR A 91 -8.73 6.46 3.47
N GLY A 92 -9.23 6.89 2.32
CA GLY A 92 -10.34 6.25 1.62
C GLY A 92 -11.44 7.24 1.30
N THR A 93 -12.53 6.70 0.76
CA THR A 93 -13.67 7.51 0.34
C THR A 93 -14.94 6.92 0.94
N VAL A 94 -15.72 7.76 1.60
CA VAL A 94 -17.01 7.38 2.18
C VAL A 94 -18.10 8.33 1.72
N SER A 95 -19.30 7.82 1.53
CA SER A 95 -20.46 8.63 1.12
C SER A 95 -21.08 9.41 2.28
N ASN A 96 -20.82 9.00 3.53
CA ASN A 96 -21.47 9.52 4.72
C ASN A 96 -20.44 10.00 5.78
N PRO A 97 -20.54 11.25 6.27
CA PRO A 97 -19.69 11.75 7.36
C PRO A 97 -19.66 10.86 8.60
N GLN A 98 -20.76 10.16 8.90
CA GLN A 98 -20.87 9.28 10.06
C GLN A 98 -19.94 8.07 9.96
N VAL A 99 -19.78 7.49 8.76
CA VAL A 99 -18.86 6.36 8.52
C VAL A 99 -17.42 6.78 8.83
N ARG A 100 -17.02 7.99 8.43
CA ARG A 100 -15.72 8.56 8.79
C ARG A 100 -15.53 8.71 10.30
N LEU A 101 -16.56 9.16 11.02
CA LEU A 101 -16.49 9.29 12.49
C LEU A 101 -16.35 7.92 13.16
N ASP A 102 -17.08 6.91 12.68
CA ASP A 102 -16.99 5.55 13.18
C ASP A 102 -15.63 4.91 12.88
N ALA A 103 -15.06 5.14 11.69
CA ALA A 103 -13.71 4.72 11.33
C ALA A 103 -12.67 5.21 12.34
N VAL A 104 -12.69 6.52 12.61
CA VAL A 104 -11.79 7.18 13.57
C VAL A 104 -12.02 6.65 14.99
N ARG A 105 -13.28 6.57 15.43
CA ARG A 105 -13.63 6.10 16.78
C ARG A 105 -13.15 4.68 17.03
N LEU A 106 -13.35 3.77 16.08
CA LEU A 106 -12.95 2.36 16.19
C LEU A 106 -11.43 2.19 16.07
N ALA A 107 -10.77 3.01 15.25
CA ALA A 107 -9.32 2.99 15.12
C ALA A 107 -8.63 3.41 16.44
N TRP A 108 -9.16 4.42 17.13
CA TRP A 108 -8.66 4.86 18.44
C TRP A 108 -8.78 3.81 19.56
N GLN A 109 -9.57 2.74 19.37
CA GLN A 109 -9.72 1.68 20.37
C GLN A 109 -8.56 0.66 20.34
N ALA A 110 -7.73 0.67 19.29
CA ALA A 110 -6.56 -0.19 19.23
C ALA A 110 -5.48 0.29 20.22
N ASP A 111 -4.88 -0.64 20.96
CA ASP A 111 -3.85 -0.29 21.94
C ASP A 111 -2.56 0.13 21.24
N GLY A 112 -1.89 1.17 21.76
CA GLY A 112 -0.65 1.70 21.18
C GLY A 112 -0.83 2.76 20.09
N VAL A 113 -2.08 3.15 19.75
CA VAL A 113 -2.33 4.33 18.91
C VAL A 113 -1.89 5.61 19.64
N ARG A 114 -0.99 6.37 19.01
CA ARG A 114 -0.41 7.62 19.55
C ARG A 114 -0.95 8.86 18.86
N GLN A 115 -1.24 8.75 17.56
CA GLN A 115 -1.72 9.84 16.75
C GLN A 115 -2.70 9.31 15.70
N MET A 116 -3.80 10.03 15.51
CA MET A 116 -4.76 9.77 14.44
C MET A 116 -4.68 10.87 13.39
N ILE A 117 -4.36 10.49 12.15
CA ILE A 117 -4.31 11.36 10.98
C ILE A 117 -5.49 10.95 10.09
N ASN A 118 -6.53 11.79 10.06
CA ASN A 118 -7.76 11.50 9.34
C ASN A 118 -7.79 12.24 8.00
N GLU A 119 -7.61 11.48 6.92
CA GLU A 119 -7.65 11.96 5.53
C GLU A 119 -8.76 11.27 4.72
N ILE A 120 -9.74 10.68 5.40
CA ILE A 120 -10.92 10.07 4.75
C ILE A 120 -11.74 11.17 4.07
N GLN A 121 -11.94 11.01 2.76
CA GLN A 121 -12.70 11.93 1.93
C GLN A 121 -14.18 11.57 1.99
N VAL A 122 -15.03 12.55 2.34
CA VAL A 122 -16.49 12.37 2.26
C VAL A 122 -16.95 12.84 0.89
N THR A 123 -17.11 11.90 -0.03
CA THR A 123 -17.48 12.18 -1.42
C THR A 123 -18.17 10.97 -2.05
N ASN A 124 -18.89 11.20 -3.13
CA ASN A 124 -19.46 10.15 -3.99
C ASN A 124 -18.57 9.87 -5.21
N GLU A 125 -17.43 10.55 -5.32
CA GLU A 125 -16.39 10.27 -6.31
C GLU A 125 -15.65 8.97 -5.99
N GLY A 126 -14.95 8.39 -6.96
CA GLY A 126 -14.21 7.14 -6.81
C GLY A 126 -14.73 6.01 -7.72
N GLY A 127 -14.41 4.79 -7.33
CA GLY A 127 -14.76 3.57 -8.07
C GLY A 127 -13.56 2.93 -8.76
N VAL A 128 -13.83 1.93 -9.62
CA VAL A 128 -12.78 1.05 -10.17
C VAL A 128 -11.77 1.80 -11.03
N ALA A 129 -12.21 2.79 -11.82
CA ALA A 129 -11.32 3.57 -12.68
C ALA A 129 -10.38 4.48 -11.86
N ASP A 130 -10.92 5.17 -10.87
CA ASP A 130 -10.13 6.03 -9.98
C ASP A 130 -9.16 5.18 -9.14
N PHE A 131 -9.61 4.05 -8.60
CA PHE A 131 -8.74 3.10 -7.89
C PHE A 131 -7.58 2.59 -8.77
N ALA A 132 -7.84 2.28 -10.04
CA ALA A 132 -6.80 1.86 -10.97
C ALA A 132 -5.80 2.98 -11.27
N GLN A 133 -6.29 4.22 -11.44
CA GLN A 133 -5.45 5.39 -11.63
C GLN A 133 -4.60 5.69 -10.39
N ASP A 134 -5.20 5.64 -9.20
CA ASP A 134 -4.52 5.87 -7.91
C ASP A 134 -3.46 4.80 -7.66
N SER A 135 -3.77 3.52 -7.93
CA SER A 135 -2.80 2.43 -7.87
C SER A 135 -1.62 2.64 -8.81
N TRP A 136 -1.89 3.18 -10.02
CA TRP A 136 -0.86 3.52 -10.98
C TRP A 136 0.01 4.70 -10.53
N ILE A 137 -0.59 5.73 -9.92
CA ILE A 137 0.13 6.86 -9.30
C ILE A 137 1.03 6.36 -8.18
N THR A 138 0.50 5.57 -7.24
CA THR A 138 1.25 4.98 -6.13
C THR A 138 2.40 4.13 -6.64
N GLY A 139 2.16 3.26 -7.63
CA GLY A 139 3.20 2.42 -8.23
C GLY A 139 4.31 3.23 -8.88
N GLN A 140 3.98 4.29 -9.62
CA GLN A 140 4.97 5.19 -10.21
C GLN A 140 5.81 5.92 -9.15
N LEU A 141 5.17 6.46 -8.10
CA LEU A 141 5.91 7.14 -7.04
C LEU A 141 6.83 6.16 -6.33
N ARG A 142 6.32 4.99 -5.94
CA ARG A 142 7.10 3.94 -5.30
C ARG A 142 8.32 3.58 -6.14
N ALA A 143 8.13 3.33 -7.43
CA ALA A 143 9.24 3.03 -8.33
C ALA A 143 10.28 4.17 -8.37
N LYS A 144 9.85 5.43 -8.54
CA LYS A 144 10.76 6.58 -8.60
C LYS A 144 11.61 6.72 -7.34
N ILE A 145 11.01 6.59 -6.15
CA ILE A 145 11.75 6.73 -4.90
C ILE A 145 12.61 5.50 -4.60
N THR A 146 12.20 4.30 -5.01
CA THR A 146 13.00 3.08 -4.83
C THR A 146 14.28 3.10 -5.66
N PHE A 147 14.27 3.72 -6.84
CA PHE A 147 15.44 3.84 -7.69
C PHE A 147 16.28 5.11 -7.45
N ASP A 148 15.87 6.00 -6.54
CA ASP A 148 16.69 7.14 -6.13
C ASP A 148 17.60 6.75 -4.96
N THR A 149 18.91 6.76 -5.18
CA THR A 149 19.92 6.39 -4.17
C THR A 149 20.00 7.33 -2.98
N HIS A 150 19.37 8.50 -3.06
CA HIS A 150 19.32 9.50 -1.98
C HIS A 150 17.98 9.51 -1.23
N VAL A 151 17.17 8.45 -1.41
CA VAL A 151 15.90 8.26 -0.72
C VAL A 151 15.85 6.88 -0.10
N LEU A 152 15.57 6.81 1.20
CA LEU A 152 15.32 5.54 1.88
C LEU A 152 13.84 5.16 1.72
N ALA A 153 13.48 4.72 0.51
CA ALA A 153 12.09 4.42 0.14
C ALA A 153 11.35 3.50 1.12
N ILE A 154 12.08 2.59 1.78
CA ILE A 154 11.55 1.64 2.77
C ILE A 154 10.91 2.33 4.01
N ASN A 155 11.26 3.58 4.26
CA ASN A 155 10.76 4.38 5.37
C ASN A 155 9.52 5.23 5.01
N TYR A 156 8.97 5.07 3.80
CA TYR A 156 7.78 5.79 3.36
C TYR A 156 6.61 4.83 3.14
N SER A 157 5.46 5.19 3.69
CA SER A 157 4.15 4.71 3.24
C SER A 157 3.54 5.74 2.28
N ILE A 158 2.92 5.23 1.22
CA ILE A 158 2.33 6.01 0.13
C ILE A 158 0.91 5.50 -0.08
N GLU A 159 -0.06 6.35 0.20
CA GLU A 159 -1.47 6.11 -0.11
C GLU A 159 -1.93 7.15 -1.13
N THR A 160 -2.73 6.74 -2.12
CA THR A 160 -3.31 7.67 -3.10
C THR A 160 -4.82 7.48 -3.13
N VAL A 161 -5.57 8.58 -2.98
CA VAL A 161 -7.04 8.57 -3.06
C VAL A 161 -7.52 9.75 -3.89
N ASN A 162 -8.26 9.46 -4.95
CA ASN A 162 -8.84 10.42 -5.90
C ASN A 162 -7.80 11.39 -6.50
N GLY A 163 -6.58 10.89 -6.76
CA GLY A 163 -5.45 11.67 -7.26
C GLY A 163 -4.72 12.52 -6.20
N VAL A 164 -5.04 12.38 -4.92
CA VAL A 164 -4.31 13.00 -3.81
C VAL A 164 -3.36 11.97 -3.20
N ILE A 165 -2.07 12.30 -3.17
CA ILE A 165 -1.04 11.45 -2.54
C ILE A 165 -0.91 11.86 -1.07
N TYR A 166 -1.00 10.89 -0.18
CA TYR A 166 -0.70 10.98 1.23
C TYR A 166 0.60 10.25 1.53
N LEU A 167 1.56 10.99 2.11
CA LEU A 167 2.87 10.45 2.49
C LEU A 167 2.96 10.34 4.01
N MET A 168 3.37 9.19 4.52
CA MET A 168 3.69 9.00 5.93
C MET A 168 5.02 8.26 6.07
N GLY A 169 5.68 8.40 7.22
CA GLY A 169 6.93 7.72 7.52
C GLY A 169 8.03 8.66 8.01
N ILE A 170 9.29 8.33 7.71
CA ILE A 170 10.47 9.03 8.21
C ILE A 170 11.45 9.35 7.07
N ALA A 171 11.70 10.64 6.86
CA ALA A 171 12.80 11.10 6.00
C ALA A 171 14.08 11.22 6.83
N GLN A 172 15.25 10.90 6.25
CA GLN A 172 16.53 11.11 6.95
C GLN A 172 16.83 12.59 7.15
N ASP A 173 16.48 13.43 6.17
CA ASP A 173 16.69 14.87 6.21
C ASP A 173 15.64 15.64 5.37
N PRO A 174 15.54 16.98 5.50
CA PRO A 174 14.60 17.76 4.71
C PRO A 174 14.82 17.67 3.19
N ALA A 175 16.05 17.46 2.72
CA ALA A 175 16.34 17.39 1.30
C ALA A 175 15.83 16.09 0.67
N GLU A 176 15.85 14.98 1.41
CA GLU A 176 15.19 13.73 1.04
C GLU A 176 13.68 13.91 0.94
N LEU A 177 13.05 14.53 1.94
CA LEU A 177 11.61 14.80 1.92
C LEU A 177 11.23 15.65 0.71
N ASP A 178 11.98 16.71 0.44
CA ASP A 178 11.75 17.57 -0.72
C ASP A 178 11.93 16.81 -2.05
N ARG A 179 12.88 15.88 -2.15
CA ARG A 179 13.03 14.99 -3.32
C ARG A 179 11.76 14.17 -3.53
N VAL A 180 11.25 13.51 -2.49
CA VAL A 180 10.04 12.68 -2.57
C VAL A 180 8.83 13.51 -2.99
N ILE A 181 8.62 14.68 -2.39
CA ILE A 181 7.51 15.58 -2.74
C ILE A 181 7.61 16.04 -4.20
N ARG A 182 8.83 16.34 -4.69
CA ARG A 182 9.03 16.69 -6.11
C ARG A 182 8.69 15.53 -7.05
N TYR A 183 9.07 14.30 -6.73
CA TYR A 183 8.67 13.14 -7.53
C TYR A 183 7.16 12.99 -7.56
N ALA A 184 6.51 13.07 -6.39
CA ALA A 184 5.05 12.96 -6.26
C ALA A 184 4.32 13.99 -7.13
N ARG A 185 4.70 15.28 -7.04
CA ARG A 185 4.06 16.36 -7.79
C ARG A 185 4.22 16.26 -9.31
N ASN A 186 5.26 15.58 -9.79
CA ASN A 186 5.55 15.44 -11.22
C ASN A 186 4.89 14.22 -11.87
N ILE A 187 4.15 13.40 -11.11
CA ILE A 187 3.42 12.26 -11.66
C ILE A 187 2.13 12.75 -12.30
N LYS A 188 1.83 12.22 -13.49
CA LYS A 188 0.61 12.55 -14.23
C LYS A 188 -0.62 12.18 -13.39
N TYR A 189 -1.66 13.02 -13.46
CA TYR A 189 -2.94 12.88 -12.76
C TYR A 189 -2.91 13.15 -11.25
N VAL A 190 -1.75 13.47 -10.68
CA VAL A 190 -1.67 13.95 -9.30
C VAL A 190 -2.32 15.33 -9.20
N LYS A 191 -3.31 15.44 -8.32
CA LYS A 191 -4.03 16.68 -8.02
C LYS A 191 -3.38 17.42 -6.84
N ASN A 192 -2.96 16.67 -5.82
CA ASN A 192 -2.35 17.25 -4.62
C ASN A 192 -1.42 16.24 -3.92
N VAL A 193 -0.51 16.76 -3.07
CA VAL A 193 0.39 15.96 -2.23
C VAL A 193 0.32 16.50 -0.81
N ILE A 194 -0.14 15.65 0.11
CA ILE A 194 -0.23 15.94 1.54
C ILE A 194 0.80 15.07 2.26
N SER A 195 1.72 15.70 2.98
CA SER A 195 2.81 15.00 3.66
C SER A 195 2.65 15.06 5.18
N HIS A 196 2.63 13.88 5.77
CA HIS A 196 2.70 13.61 7.20
C HIS A 196 4.03 12.94 7.58
N VAL A 197 5.03 13.02 6.70
CA VAL A 197 6.38 12.49 6.93
C VAL A 197 7.07 13.35 7.98
N ARG A 198 7.74 12.69 8.93
CA ARG A 198 8.57 13.37 9.92
C ARG A 198 10.04 13.31 9.51
N ILE A 199 10.83 14.26 9.99
CA ILE A 199 12.29 14.20 9.85
C ILE A 199 12.85 13.30 10.96
N LYS A 200 13.87 12.52 10.65
CA LYS A 200 14.59 11.72 11.65
C LYS A 200 15.05 12.61 12.80
N GLY A 201 14.86 12.13 14.02
CA GLY A 201 15.18 12.87 15.25
C GLY A 201 14.13 13.88 15.72
N THR A 202 13.05 14.14 14.97
CA THR A 202 11.93 14.95 15.51
C THR A 202 11.06 14.11 16.44
N PRO A 203 10.63 14.65 17.61
CA PRO A 203 9.68 13.96 18.50
C PRO A 203 8.38 13.58 17.80
N ILE A 204 7.77 12.49 18.25
CA ILE A 204 6.43 12.10 17.78
C ILE A 204 5.42 13.04 18.47
N PRO A 205 4.49 13.67 17.75
CA PRO A 205 3.45 14.47 18.38
C PRO A 205 2.66 13.63 19.41
N GLY A 206 2.55 14.11 20.64
CA GLY A 206 1.83 13.43 21.72
C GLY A 206 2.67 12.47 22.57
N THR A 207 3.99 12.41 22.38
CA THR A 207 4.94 11.73 23.29
C THR A 207 5.75 12.72 24.11
#